data_AF-A0A177LPV8-F1
#
_entry.id   AF-A0A177LPV8-F1
#
_cell.length_a   1.000
_cell.length_b   1.000
_cell.length_c   1.000
_cell.angle_alpha   90.00
_cell.angle_beta   90.00
_cell.angle_gamma   90.00
#
_symmetry.space_group_name_H-M   'P 1'
#
loop_
_entity.id
_entity.type
_entity.pdbx_description
1 polymer ?
#
loop_
_entity_poly.entity_id
_entity_poly.type
_entity_poly.pdbx_seq_one_letter_code
_entity_poly.pdbx_strand_id
1 'polypeptide(L)'
;MKKQFISFLTLILFLLIFQACEKKAEDLSKENSTQKNSDVEKTPTEFKSLLRPNENIELGKIYTDTVNFVDFMDYTDDYLFVVKKNNDTIHLIFNKDDSKFTKGNKLEIKWKMDSMRPAGDPEFLNYTEFLVSAKKIKNNISKRDFSKVKNQSFVISCGTGCAMTHNVKDVKQIDLSSIKVTFEIDMYMNEELSETFEENYTFYYDSSDKLKKIIREGDNEDALKFFIGGAKQSFEEFAIKLVN
;
A
#
# COMPACT_ATOMS: atom_id res chain seq x y z
N MET A 1 -60.24 -25.51 36.22
CA MET A 1 -59.66 -25.04 34.94
C MET A 1 -59.07 -23.65 35.14
N LYS A 2 -57.78 -23.48 34.77
CA LYS A 2 -57.00 -22.26 34.42
C LYS A 2 -57.36 -20.94 35.15
N LYS A 3 -56.57 -20.44 36.13
CA LYS A 3 -55.32 -19.62 36.03
C LYS A 3 -55.46 -18.47 35.00
N GLN A 4 -55.18 -17.19 35.27
CA GLN A 4 -54.16 -16.59 36.15
C GLN A 4 -54.47 -15.08 36.34
N PHE A 5 -54.16 -14.52 37.52
CA PHE A 5 -54.22 -13.08 37.80
C PHE A 5 -52.81 -12.47 37.80
N ILE A 6 -52.79 -11.19 37.46
CA ILE A 6 -51.67 -10.30 37.18
C ILE A 6 -51.02 -9.77 38.48
N SER A 7 -49.70 -9.48 38.41
CA SER A 7 -49.05 -8.24 38.86
C SER A 7 -48.06 -8.20 40.04
N PHE A 8 -47.11 -7.27 39.84
CA PHE A 8 -46.31 -6.46 40.78
C PHE A 8 -45.05 -7.02 41.45
N LEU A 9 -43.92 -6.74 40.79
CA LEU A 9 -42.76 -5.93 41.26
C LEU A 9 -42.69 -5.62 42.77
N THR A 10 -41.59 -6.03 43.44
CA THR A 10 -40.91 -5.23 44.47
C THR A 10 -39.48 -5.73 44.73
N LEU A 11 -38.59 -4.75 44.89
CA LEU A 11 -37.14 -4.76 45.06
C LEU A 11 -36.78 -4.85 46.55
N ILE A 12 -35.97 -5.82 47.00
CA ILE A 12 -35.23 -5.74 48.28
C ILE A 12 -33.85 -6.41 48.17
N LEU A 13 -32.83 -5.58 48.35
CA LEU A 13 -31.42 -5.85 48.63
C LEU A 13 -31.28 -6.14 50.14
N PHE A 14 -30.56 -7.19 50.58
CA PHE A 14 -29.64 -7.08 51.74
C PHE A 14 -28.76 -8.33 51.93
N LEU A 15 -27.51 -8.01 52.27
CA LEU A 15 -26.34 -8.81 52.66
C LEU A 15 -26.57 -10.14 53.38
N LEU A 16 -25.74 -11.13 53.06
CA LEU A 16 -25.26 -12.13 54.02
C LEU A 16 -23.74 -12.15 54.08
N ILE A 17 -23.26 -12.24 55.31
CA ILE A 17 -21.94 -11.94 55.82
C ILE A 17 -21.15 -13.24 56.01
N PHE A 18 -19.84 -13.09 55.90
CA PHE A 18 -18.69 -13.93 56.24
C PHE A 18 -18.80 -15.09 57.26
N GLN A 19 -17.89 -16.06 57.01
CA GLN A 19 -17.11 -16.88 57.96
C GLN A 19 -17.83 -18.08 58.63
N ALA A 20 -17.23 -19.24 58.90
CA ALA A 20 -15.85 -19.70 58.91
C ALA A 20 -15.86 -21.24 58.83
N CYS A 21 -14.75 -21.86 58.39
CA CYS A 21 -14.44 -23.24 58.71
C CYS A 21 -13.21 -23.25 59.63
N GLU A 22 -13.39 -23.65 60.88
CA GLU A 22 -12.30 -24.02 61.78
C GLU A 22 -11.78 -25.41 61.43
N LYS A 23 -10.44 -25.58 61.36
CA LYS A 23 -9.74 -26.53 62.23
C LYS A 23 -8.20 -26.39 62.19
N LYS A 24 -7.70 -26.08 63.39
CA LYS A 24 -6.48 -26.51 64.10
C LYS A 24 -5.09 -26.26 63.50
N ALA A 25 -4.34 -25.48 64.27
CA ALA A 25 -2.89 -25.41 64.30
C ALA A 25 -2.27 -26.60 65.07
N GLU A 26 -1.10 -27.05 64.60
CA GLU A 26 -0.02 -27.60 65.42
C GLU A 26 1.31 -27.14 64.79
N ASP A 27 2.28 -26.84 65.65
CA ASP A 27 3.29 -25.79 65.46
C ASP A 27 4.73 -26.33 65.23
N LEU A 28 5.51 -25.52 64.51
CA LEU A 28 6.98 -25.34 64.48
C LEU A 28 7.99 -26.41 64.00
N SER A 29 8.64 -26.02 62.90
CA SER A 29 10.11 -25.87 62.71
C SER A 29 10.91 -26.99 62.00
N LYS A 30 11.23 -26.77 60.71
CA LYS A 30 12.56 -26.29 60.25
C LYS A 30 12.63 -26.23 58.71
N GLU A 31 13.18 -25.12 58.25
CA GLU A 31 13.71 -24.79 56.93
C GLU A 31 13.84 -25.92 55.88
N ASN A 32 13.27 -25.65 54.71
CA ASN A 32 14.09 -25.44 53.51
C ASN A 32 13.40 -24.41 52.61
N SER A 33 13.78 -23.14 52.82
CA SER A 33 13.62 -22.09 51.83
C SER A 33 14.35 -22.54 50.56
N THR A 34 13.62 -23.11 49.63
CA THR A 34 14.12 -23.20 48.26
C THR A 34 13.96 -21.80 47.71
N GLN A 35 15.04 -21.02 47.74
CA GLN A 35 15.19 -19.81 46.95
C GLN A 35 14.75 -20.15 45.52
N LYS A 36 13.54 -19.73 45.15
CA LYS A 36 13.22 -19.52 43.76
C LYS A 36 14.15 -18.37 43.36
N ASN A 37 15.25 -18.70 42.72
CA ASN A 37 16.09 -17.71 42.04
C ASN A 37 15.12 -16.93 41.15
N SER A 38 14.76 -15.71 41.58
CA SER A 38 14.29 -14.69 40.68
C SER A 38 15.53 -14.28 39.91
N ASP A 39 15.90 -15.08 38.92
CA ASP A 39 16.64 -14.55 37.79
C ASP A 39 15.77 -13.41 37.29
N VAL A 40 16.19 -12.18 37.62
CA VAL A 40 15.64 -10.98 37.02
C VAL A 40 15.87 -11.18 35.54
N GLU A 41 14.83 -11.60 34.82
CA GLU A 41 14.84 -11.75 33.39
C GLU A 41 15.22 -10.38 32.83
N LYS A 42 16.50 -10.22 32.48
CA LYS A 42 17.02 -8.95 32.00
C LYS A 42 16.28 -8.66 30.71
N THR A 43 15.46 -7.62 30.73
CA THR A 43 14.77 -7.13 29.53
C THR A 43 15.81 -6.97 28.42
N PRO A 44 15.64 -7.63 27.26
CA PRO A 44 16.59 -7.50 26.16
C PRO A 44 16.80 -6.02 25.82
N THR A 45 18.06 -5.61 25.74
CA THR A 45 18.42 -4.21 25.44
C THR A 45 18.79 -4.00 23.99
N GLU A 46 19.01 -5.08 23.23
CA GLU A 46 19.42 -5.05 21.83
C GLU A 46 18.51 -5.94 20.98
N PHE A 47 17.87 -5.33 19.98
CA PHE A 47 16.98 -6.00 19.04
C PHE A 47 17.56 -5.97 17.63
N LYS A 48 17.12 -6.90 16.78
CA LYS A 48 17.45 -6.94 15.35
C LYS A 48 16.19 -6.72 14.53
N SER A 49 16.35 -6.09 13.37
CA SER A 49 15.27 -5.91 12.41
C SER A 49 15.79 -6.07 10.99
N LEU A 50 14.98 -6.71 10.13
CA LEU A 50 15.26 -6.80 8.70
C LEU A 50 15.25 -5.43 8.01
N LEU A 51 14.61 -4.42 8.62
CA LEU A 51 14.69 -3.05 8.13
C LEU A 51 16.12 -2.49 8.25
N ARG A 52 16.91 -2.95 9.23
CA ARG A 52 18.27 -2.46 9.51
C ARG A 52 19.16 -3.61 10.00
N PRO A 53 19.54 -4.56 9.13
CA PRO A 53 20.23 -5.79 9.53
C PRO A 53 21.62 -5.53 10.15
N ASN A 54 22.23 -4.40 9.82
CA ASN A 54 23.58 -4.04 10.25
C ASN A 54 23.59 -3.10 11.48
N GLU A 55 22.44 -2.83 12.09
CA GLU A 55 22.32 -1.96 13.26
C GLU A 55 21.66 -2.71 14.43
N ASN A 56 22.01 -2.30 15.65
CA ASN A 56 21.26 -2.69 16.83
C ASN A 56 20.06 -1.75 16.99
N ILE A 57 18.91 -2.35 17.29
CA ILE A 57 17.65 -1.64 17.49
C ILE A 57 17.40 -1.51 18.99
N GLU A 58 17.00 -0.33 19.42
CA GLU A 58 16.66 0.01 20.79
C GLU A 58 15.14 0.00 20.95
N LEU A 59 14.66 -0.49 22.09
CA LEU A 59 13.23 -0.51 22.39
C LEU A 59 12.65 0.91 22.45
N GLY A 60 11.52 1.14 21.78
CA GLY A 60 10.79 2.41 21.78
C GLY A 60 11.41 3.54 20.96
N LYS A 61 12.68 3.42 20.54
CA LYS A 61 13.33 4.42 19.68
C LYS A 61 12.68 4.44 18.30
N ILE A 62 12.43 5.64 17.79
CA ILE A 62 11.82 5.85 16.48
C ILE A 62 12.92 5.89 15.42
N TYR A 63 12.81 4.99 14.45
CA TYR A 63 13.65 4.88 13.28
C TYR A 63 12.91 5.40 12.04
N THR A 64 13.66 5.82 11.02
CA THR A 64 13.12 6.26 9.74
C THR A 64 13.77 5.48 8.62
N ASP A 65 12.95 4.92 7.73
CA ASP A 65 13.43 4.07 6.64
C ASP A 65 12.62 4.28 5.37
N THR A 66 13.26 4.01 4.24
CA THR A 66 12.60 4.01 2.93
C THR A 66 12.29 2.59 2.50
N VAL A 67 11.05 2.34 2.10
CA VAL A 67 10.53 1.01 1.78
C VAL A 67 9.57 1.08 0.58
N ASN A 68 9.26 -0.07 -0.01
CA ASN A 68 8.20 -0.20 -1.01
C ASN A 68 6.97 -0.84 -0.38
N PHE A 69 5.83 -0.18 -0.50
CA PHE A 69 4.56 -0.70 -0.01
C PHE A 69 4.14 -1.94 -0.79
N VAL A 70 3.64 -2.96 -0.09
CA VAL A 70 3.10 -4.18 -0.69
C VAL A 70 1.60 -4.22 -0.53
N ASP A 71 1.11 -4.27 0.71
CA ASP A 71 -0.31 -4.43 1.03
C ASP A 71 -0.60 -4.18 2.52
N PHE A 72 -1.87 -4.25 2.88
CA PHE A 72 -2.33 -4.42 4.26
C PHE A 72 -2.86 -5.84 4.48
N MET A 73 -2.66 -6.41 5.66
CA MET A 73 -3.26 -7.69 6.05
C MET A 73 -4.07 -7.50 7.34
N ASP A 74 -5.30 -8.01 7.36
CA ASP A 74 -6.24 -7.86 8.47
C ASP A 74 -6.90 -9.19 8.90
N TYR A 75 -6.41 -10.32 8.41
CA TYR A 75 -6.90 -11.65 8.74
C TYR A 75 -6.16 -12.30 9.93
N THR A 76 -5.33 -11.52 10.62
CA THR A 76 -4.63 -11.88 11.86
C THR A 76 -5.20 -11.07 13.03
N ASP A 77 -4.80 -11.40 14.26
CA ASP A 77 -5.24 -10.66 15.46
C ASP A 77 -4.78 -9.19 15.44
N ASP A 78 -3.68 -8.91 14.76
CA ASP A 78 -3.13 -7.57 14.52
C ASP A 78 -3.30 -7.13 13.07
N TYR A 79 -3.40 -5.82 12.83
CA TYR A 79 -3.32 -5.25 11.48
C TYR A 79 -1.86 -5.12 11.06
N LEU A 80 -1.51 -5.69 9.89
CA LEU A 80 -0.14 -5.71 9.39
C LEU A 80 0.04 -4.77 8.19
N PHE A 81 1.08 -3.95 8.26
CA PHE A 81 1.58 -3.11 7.19
C PHE A 81 2.73 -3.82 6.48
N VAL A 82 2.48 -4.31 5.27
CA VAL A 82 3.44 -5.14 4.53
C VAL A 82 4.30 -4.28 3.62
N VAL A 83 5.61 -4.36 3.82
CA VAL A 83 6.57 -3.61 3.01
C VAL A 83 7.70 -4.51 2.52
N LYS A 84 8.34 -4.07 1.45
CA LYS A 84 9.62 -4.62 0.99
C LYS A 84 10.74 -3.62 1.21
N LYS A 85 11.83 -4.10 1.77
CA LYS A 85 13.12 -3.41 1.81
C LYS A 85 14.19 -4.37 1.35
N ASN A 86 14.96 -4.00 0.34
CA ASN A 86 15.88 -4.91 -0.34
C ASN A 86 15.13 -6.15 -0.86
N ASN A 87 15.60 -7.36 -0.55
CA ASN A 87 14.94 -8.62 -0.89
C ASN A 87 13.99 -9.13 0.20
N ASP A 88 13.89 -8.43 1.33
CA ASP A 88 13.13 -8.86 2.49
C ASP A 88 11.71 -8.31 2.46
N THR A 89 10.77 -9.10 2.97
CA THR A 89 9.39 -8.69 3.23
C THR A 89 9.22 -8.55 4.74
N ILE A 90 8.76 -7.39 5.18
CA ILE A 90 8.66 -7.04 6.59
C ILE A 90 7.19 -6.69 6.89
N HIS A 91 6.70 -7.19 8.02
CA HIS A 91 5.38 -6.87 8.54
C HIS A 91 5.55 -5.96 9.74
N LEU A 92 4.91 -4.79 9.72
CA LEU A 92 4.85 -3.90 10.87
C LEU A 92 3.42 -3.89 11.41
N ILE A 93 3.25 -4.01 12.71
CA ILE A 93 1.95 -3.80 13.33
C ILE A 93 1.60 -2.32 13.23
N PHE A 94 0.37 -1.99 12.85
CA PHE A 94 -0.07 -0.61 12.79
C PHE A 94 -1.49 -0.45 13.33
N ASN A 95 -1.78 0.73 13.85
CA ASN A 95 -3.16 1.10 14.15
C ASN A 95 -3.85 1.43 12.83
N LYS A 96 -5.00 0.80 12.57
CA LYS A 96 -5.77 0.96 11.34
C LYS A 96 -6.13 2.43 11.13
N ASP A 97 -5.32 3.13 10.36
CA ASP A 97 -5.58 4.47 9.85
C ASP A 97 -5.68 4.44 8.33
N ASP A 98 -6.57 5.30 7.83
CA ASP A 98 -7.16 5.31 6.49
C ASP A 98 -6.15 5.73 5.41
N SER A 99 -5.13 4.90 5.21
CA SER A 99 -3.97 5.22 4.38
C SER A 99 -4.12 4.65 2.96
N LYS A 100 -4.32 5.57 2.00
CA LYS A 100 -4.51 5.30 0.56
C LYS A 100 -3.20 4.96 -0.14
N PHE A 101 -2.51 3.89 0.28
CA PHE A 101 -1.31 3.42 -0.41
C PHE A 101 -1.65 2.41 -1.50
N THR A 102 -0.95 2.50 -2.63
CA THR A 102 -1.05 1.51 -3.72
C THR A 102 0.24 0.69 -3.75
N LYS A 103 0.11 -0.62 -3.99
CA LYS A 103 1.23 -1.55 -4.14
C LYS A 103 2.33 -0.95 -5.04
N GLY A 104 3.58 -1.05 -4.59
CA GLY A 104 4.76 -0.50 -5.25
C GLY A 104 5.05 0.97 -4.95
N ASN A 105 4.21 1.67 -4.17
CA ASN A 105 4.53 3.02 -3.73
C ASN A 105 5.80 3.03 -2.88
N LYS A 106 6.74 3.92 -3.19
CA LYS A 106 7.93 4.17 -2.35
C LYS A 106 7.54 5.10 -1.20
N LEU A 107 7.73 4.62 0.02
CA LEU A 107 7.31 5.29 1.25
C LEU A 107 8.52 5.60 2.11
N GLU A 108 8.44 6.72 2.84
CA GLU A 108 9.23 6.93 4.04
C GLU A 108 8.34 6.51 5.20
N ILE A 109 8.82 5.55 5.99
CA ILE A 109 8.15 5.08 7.18
C ILE A 109 8.92 5.53 8.42
N LYS A 110 8.17 5.86 9.47
CA LYS A 110 8.67 5.93 10.84
C LYS A 110 8.15 4.71 11.58
N TRP A 111 9.03 4.03 12.29
CA TRP A 111 8.70 2.80 13.01
C TRP A 111 9.52 2.69 14.29
N LYS A 112 9.11 1.81 15.19
CA LYS A 112 9.86 1.50 16.42
C LYS A 112 9.75 0.02 16.72
N MET A 113 10.74 -0.52 17.43
CA MET A 113 10.57 -1.80 18.13
C MET A 113 9.71 -1.54 19.38
N ASP A 114 8.66 -2.30 19.58
CA ASP A 114 7.84 -2.20 20.80
C ASP A 114 7.47 -3.58 21.32
N SER A 115 7.08 -3.64 22.58
CA SER A 115 6.61 -4.87 23.19
C SER A 115 5.15 -5.13 22.83
N MET A 116 4.79 -6.38 22.61
CA MET A 116 3.42 -6.82 22.46
C MET A 116 3.17 -8.09 23.28
N ARG A 117 1.91 -8.29 23.66
CA ARG A 117 1.42 -9.55 24.24
C ARG A 117 0.44 -10.16 23.25
N PRO A 118 0.73 -11.33 22.66
CA PRO A 118 -0.19 -11.99 21.75
C PRO A 118 -1.55 -12.25 22.42
N ALA A 119 -2.62 -12.20 21.62
CA ALA A 119 -3.93 -12.56 22.11
C ALA A 119 -3.94 -14.02 22.58
N GLY A 120 -4.51 -14.28 23.75
CA GLY A 120 -4.58 -15.62 24.34
C GLY A 120 -3.37 -16.04 25.19
N ASP A 121 -2.28 -15.27 25.20
CA ASP A 121 -1.12 -15.49 26.07
C ASP A 121 -0.59 -14.17 26.66
N PRO A 122 -1.20 -13.66 27.75
CA PRO A 122 -0.79 -12.40 28.36
C PRO A 122 0.54 -12.49 29.12
N GLU A 123 1.05 -13.69 29.39
CA GLU A 123 2.33 -13.89 30.07
C GLU A 123 3.49 -13.85 29.06
N PHE A 124 3.25 -14.21 27.80
CA PHE A 124 4.25 -14.14 26.75
C PHE A 124 4.49 -12.69 26.26
N LEU A 125 5.67 -12.16 26.57
CA LEU A 125 6.14 -10.86 26.08
C LEU A 125 6.94 -11.05 24.79
N ASN A 126 6.47 -10.47 23.69
CA ASN A 126 7.18 -10.43 22.42
C ASN A 126 7.61 -9.00 22.09
N TYR A 127 8.56 -8.85 21.16
CA TYR A 127 9.02 -7.57 20.64
C TYR A 127 8.98 -7.61 19.12
N THR A 128 8.31 -6.62 18.52
CA THR A 128 8.13 -6.56 17.07
C THR A 128 8.12 -5.13 16.56
N GLU A 129 8.25 -4.96 15.26
CA GLU A 129 8.16 -3.65 14.62
C GLU A 129 6.73 -3.12 14.60
N PHE A 130 6.55 -1.90 15.13
CA PHE A 130 5.33 -1.11 15.05
C PHE A 130 5.53 0.08 14.11
N LEU A 131 4.60 0.27 13.19
CA LEU A 131 4.52 1.45 12.35
C LEU A 131 4.06 2.64 13.20
N VAL A 132 4.81 3.74 13.12
CA VAL A 132 4.46 5.02 13.76
C VAL A 132 3.78 5.95 12.76
N SER A 133 4.32 6.04 11.54
CA SER A 133 3.68 6.76 10.43
C SER A 133 4.28 6.34 9.10
N ALA A 134 3.55 6.57 8.03
CA ALA A 134 4.02 6.39 6.67
C ALA A 134 3.63 7.59 5.82
N LYS A 135 4.56 8.07 5.00
CA LYS A 135 4.28 9.09 3.99
C LYS A 135 4.78 8.61 2.64
N LYS A 136 3.97 8.83 1.60
CA LYS A 136 4.42 8.62 0.22
C LYS A 136 5.56 9.60 -0.06
N ILE A 137 6.71 9.08 -0.48
CA ILE A 137 7.76 9.94 -0.99
C ILE A 137 7.24 10.43 -2.34
N LYS A 138 6.98 11.73 -2.45
CA LYS A 138 6.88 12.35 -3.77
C LYS A 138 8.23 12.08 -4.42
N ASN A 139 8.27 11.13 -5.35
CA ASN A 139 9.41 11.09 -6.25
C ASN A 139 9.48 12.49 -6.86
N ASN A 140 10.66 13.12 -6.80
CA ASN A 140 11.01 14.07 -7.84
C ASN A 140 10.91 13.25 -9.11
N ILE A 141 9.74 13.28 -9.75
CA ILE A 141 9.56 12.80 -11.10
C ILE A 141 10.60 13.61 -11.85
N SER A 142 11.70 12.98 -12.24
CA SER A 142 12.62 13.59 -13.19
C SER A 142 11.76 13.93 -14.38
N LYS A 143 11.45 15.22 -14.52
CA LYS A 143 10.51 15.69 -15.53
C LYS A 143 11.10 15.27 -16.87
N ARG A 144 10.43 14.33 -17.55
CA ARG A 144 10.86 13.91 -18.88
C ARG A 144 10.84 15.14 -19.77
N ASP A 145 11.88 15.31 -20.58
CA ASP A 145 11.92 16.37 -21.57
C ASP A 145 11.16 15.91 -22.82
N PHE A 146 10.04 16.58 -23.11
CA PHE A 146 9.22 16.30 -24.27
C PHE A 146 9.50 17.25 -25.45
N SER A 147 10.57 18.05 -25.37
CA SER A 147 10.96 19.00 -26.43
C SER A 147 11.05 18.34 -27.82
N LYS A 148 11.60 17.12 -27.89
CA LYS A 148 11.78 16.37 -29.14
C LYS A 148 10.48 15.90 -29.79
N VAL A 149 9.41 15.75 -29.02
CA VAL A 149 8.12 15.19 -29.49
C VAL A 149 7.06 16.26 -29.75
N LYS A 150 7.21 17.48 -29.22
CA LYS A 150 6.21 18.56 -29.32
C LYS A 150 5.81 18.96 -30.74
N ASN A 151 6.67 18.73 -31.72
CA ASN A 151 6.42 19.09 -33.13
C ASN A 151 6.36 17.86 -34.04
N GLN A 152 6.19 16.67 -33.47
CA GLN A 152 6.07 15.46 -34.26
C GLN A 152 4.64 15.25 -34.74
N SER A 153 4.54 14.66 -35.91
CA SER A 153 3.30 14.13 -36.43
C SER A 153 3.53 12.79 -37.12
N PHE A 154 2.47 12.03 -37.28
CA PHE A 154 2.47 10.82 -38.08
C PHE A 154 1.12 10.66 -38.78
N VAL A 155 1.12 9.96 -39.91
CA VAL A 155 -0.06 9.75 -40.72
C VAL A 155 -0.53 8.31 -40.58
N ILE A 156 -1.83 8.13 -40.39
CA ILE A 156 -2.49 6.83 -40.41
C ILE A 156 -3.44 6.81 -41.60
N SER A 157 -3.29 5.82 -42.48
CA SER A 157 -4.31 5.56 -43.50
C SER A 157 -5.53 4.90 -42.85
N CYS A 158 -6.72 5.46 -43.08
CA CYS A 158 -7.99 4.92 -42.61
C CYS A 158 -8.78 4.17 -43.70
N GLY A 159 -8.18 3.98 -44.88
CA GLY A 159 -8.78 3.27 -46.01
C GLY A 159 -8.55 3.98 -47.33
N THR A 160 -9.22 3.51 -48.39
CA THR A 160 -9.14 4.10 -49.73
C THR A 160 -9.61 5.55 -49.71
N GLY A 161 -8.69 6.48 -49.99
CA GLY A 161 -8.95 7.92 -50.01
C GLY A 161 -9.02 8.57 -48.62
N CYS A 162 -8.73 7.85 -47.53
CA CYS A 162 -8.83 8.36 -46.16
C CYS A 162 -7.46 8.38 -45.48
N ALA A 163 -7.06 9.52 -44.93
CA ALA A 163 -5.86 9.67 -44.10
C ALA A 163 -6.11 10.55 -42.88
N MET A 164 -5.53 10.20 -41.74
CA MET A 164 -5.56 10.98 -40.51
C MET A 164 -4.14 11.36 -40.10
N THR A 165 -3.85 12.65 -40.05
CA THR A 165 -2.58 13.18 -39.55
C THR A 165 -2.72 13.50 -38.07
N HIS A 166 -1.96 12.80 -37.22
CA HIS A 166 -1.94 13.04 -35.79
C HIS A 166 -0.80 14.00 -35.46
N ASN A 167 -1.14 15.23 -35.10
CA ASN A 167 -0.19 16.27 -34.70
C ASN A 167 -0.11 16.35 -33.18
N VAL A 168 1.10 16.27 -32.61
CA VAL A 168 1.25 16.41 -31.15
C VAL A 168 0.92 17.84 -30.73
N LYS A 169 -0.13 18.00 -29.93
CA LYS A 169 -0.57 19.30 -29.39
C LYS A 169 0.00 19.56 -27.99
N ASP A 170 -0.05 18.55 -27.13
CA ASP A 170 0.47 18.63 -25.76
C ASP A 170 0.94 17.27 -25.24
N VAL A 171 1.92 17.29 -24.33
CA VAL A 171 2.45 16.09 -23.68
C VAL A 171 2.63 16.38 -22.20
N LYS A 172 1.96 15.58 -21.36
CA LYS A 172 1.96 15.72 -19.90
C LYS A 172 2.35 14.41 -19.25
N GLN A 173 3.41 14.43 -18.45
CA GLN A 173 3.73 13.32 -17.57
C GLN A 173 2.75 13.30 -16.40
N ILE A 174 2.01 12.19 -16.26
CA ILE A 174 1.03 12.02 -15.17
C ILE A 174 1.72 11.38 -13.96
N ASP A 175 2.49 10.31 -14.21
CA ASP A 175 3.35 9.67 -13.21
C ASP A 175 4.64 9.10 -13.87
N LEU A 176 5.38 8.25 -13.16
CA LEU A 176 6.63 7.68 -13.66
C LEU A 176 6.42 6.71 -14.82
N SER A 177 5.25 6.07 -14.86
CA SER A 177 4.86 5.01 -15.78
C SER A 177 3.74 5.41 -16.72
N SER A 178 3.25 6.65 -16.66
CA SER A 178 2.15 7.10 -17.52
C SER A 178 2.34 8.53 -18.06
N ILE A 179 2.07 8.67 -19.36
CA ILE A 179 2.22 9.92 -20.11
C ILE A 179 0.93 10.16 -20.89
N LYS A 180 0.29 11.31 -20.69
CA LYS A 180 -0.87 11.76 -21.46
C LYS A 180 -0.39 12.59 -22.64
N VAL A 181 -0.91 12.31 -23.83
CA VAL A 181 -0.65 13.04 -25.07
C VAL A 181 -1.98 13.50 -25.65
N THR A 182 -2.04 14.77 -26.00
CA THR A 182 -3.15 15.35 -26.77
C THR A 182 -2.69 15.46 -28.21
N PHE A 183 -3.44 14.84 -29.13
CA PHE A 183 -3.25 14.98 -30.56
C PHE A 183 -4.32 15.90 -31.14
N GLU A 184 -3.92 16.77 -32.03
CA GLU A 184 -4.80 17.42 -33.00
C GLU A 184 -4.78 16.59 -34.27
N ILE A 185 -5.92 16.05 -34.66
CA ILE A 185 -6.07 15.11 -35.75
C ILE A 185 -6.75 15.81 -36.92
N ASP A 186 -6.03 15.88 -38.04
CA ASP A 186 -6.57 16.34 -39.32
C ASP A 186 -6.97 15.12 -40.16
N MET A 187 -8.25 15.01 -40.47
CA MET A 187 -8.80 13.95 -41.31
C MET A 187 -8.98 14.44 -42.74
N TYR A 188 -8.42 13.71 -43.69
CA TYR A 188 -8.47 13.97 -45.12
C TYR A 188 -9.28 12.91 -45.83
N MET A 189 -10.19 13.34 -46.71
CA MET A 189 -11.00 12.50 -47.58
C MET A 189 -10.78 12.93 -49.03
N ASN A 190 -10.31 12.00 -49.87
CA ASN A 190 -9.91 12.27 -51.25
C ASN A 190 -8.95 13.47 -51.36
N GLU A 191 -7.93 13.50 -50.50
CA GLU A 191 -6.90 14.55 -50.42
C GLU A 191 -7.38 15.92 -49.95
N GLU A 192 -8.68 16.08 -49.64
CA GLU A 192 -9.25 17.31 -49.09
C GLU A 192 -9.41 17.19 -47.57
N LEU A 193 -9.05 18.25 -46.83
CA LEU A 193 -9.27 18.31 -45.39
C LEU A 193 -10.78 18.29 -45.11
N SER A 194 -11.22 17.25 -44.43
CA SER A 194 -12.63 17.04 -44.08
C SER A 194 -12.95 17.58 -42.70
N GLU A 195 -12.10 17.30 -41.70
CA GLU A 195 -12.35 17.66 -40.31
C GLU A 195 -11.04 17.76 -39.52
N THR A 196 -11.03 18.61 -38.48
CA THR A 196 -9.97 18.66 -37.47
C THR A 196 -10.59 18.51 -36.08
N PHE A 197 -10.08 17.58 -35.27
CA PHE A 197 -10.56 17.34 -33.91
C PHE A 197 -9.41 16.96 -32.97
N GLU A 198 -9.66 16.96 -31.65
CA GLU A 198 -8.67 16.56 -30.65
C GLU A 198 -8.98 15.20 -30.06
N GLU A 199 -7.95 14.40 -29.85
CA GLU A 199 -8.04 13.17 -29.07
C GLU A 199 -6.93 13.10 -28.03
N ASN A 200 -7.26 12.50 -26.89
CA ASN A 200 -6.37 12.34 -25.77
C ASN A 200 -6.06 10.87 -25.55
N TYR A 201 -4.77 10.54 -25.42
CA TYR A 201 -4.29 9.19 -25.19
C TYR A 201 -3.38 9.15 -23.98
N THR A 202 -3.53 8.11 -23.15
CA THR A 202 -2.62 7.83 -22.03
C THR A 202 -1.81 6.58 -22.34
N PHE A 203 -0.49 6.76 -22.44
CA PHE A 203 0.49 5.72 -22.68
C PHE A 203 0.97 5.19 -21.33
N TYR A 204 0.88 3.87 -21.12
CA TYR A 204 1.32 3.22 -19.90
C TYR A 204 2.55 2.37 -20.16
N TYR A 205 3.55 2.50 -19.30
CA TYR A 205 4.84 1.83 -19.38
C TYR A 205 5.05 0.91 -18.19
N ASP A 206 5.95 -0.06 -18.33
CA ASP A 206 6.46 -0.84 -17.21
C ASP A 206 7.67 -0.16 -16.52
N SER A 207 8.27 -0.85 -15.56
CA SER A 207 9.45 -0.36 -14.83
C SER A 207 10.72 -0.28 -15.67
N SER A 208 10.70 -0.77 -16.91
CA SER A 208 11.80 -0.76 -17.87
C SER A 208 11.50 0.14 -19.08
N ASP A 209 10.54 1.06 -18.93
CA ASP A 209 10.08 1.98 -19.98
C ASP A 209 9.55 1.29 -21.25
N LYS A 210 9.12 0.02 -21.15
CA LYS A 210 8.45 -0.67 -22.27
C LYS A 210 6.96 -0.34 -22.26
N LEU A 211 6.42 -0.01 -23.44
CA LEU A 211 4.99 0.25 -23.62
C LEU A 211 4.18 -1.00 -23.25
N LYS A 212 3.20 -0.83 -22.37
CA LYS A 212 2.26 -1.89 -21.95
C LYS A 212 0.92 -1.79 -22.64
N LYS A 213 0.36 -0.58 -22.72
CA LYS A 213 -0.95 -0.31 -23.30
C LYS A 213 -1.13 1.17 -23.58
N ILE A 214 -2.10 1.48 -24.44
CA ILE A 214 -2.53 2.85 -24.72
C ILE A 214 -4.04 2.92 -24.46
N ILE A 215 -4.50 3.91 -23.70
CA ILE A 215 -5.94 4.13 -23.46
C ILE A 215 -6.33 5.48 -24.04
N ARG A 216 -7.34 5.49 -24.92
CA ARG A 216 -7.97 6.73 -25.39
C ARG A 216 -8.92 7.26 -24.32
N GLU A 217 -8.95 8.56 -24.11
CA GLU A 217 -9.83 9.19 -23.13
C GLU A 217 -11.30 8.92 -23.47
N GLY A 218 -12.07 8.47 -22.47
CA GLY A 218 -13.45 8.02 -22.65
C GLY A 218 -13.60 6.50 -22.86
N ASP A 219 -12.52 5.81 -23.20
CA ASP A 219 -12.50 4.36 -23.38
C ASP A 219 -11.88 3.64 -22.15
N ASN A 220 -12.24 2.37 -21.97
CA ASN A 220 -11.69 1.51 -20.90
C ASN A 220 -10.77 0.40 -21.44
N GLU A 221 -10.58 0.36 -22.74
CA GLU A 221 -9.88 -0.73 -23.43
C GLU A 221 -8.55 -0.25 -24.00
N ASP A 222 -7.67 -1.23 -24.27
CA ASP A 222 -6.35 -0.97 -24.85
C ASP A 222 -6.48 -0.72 -26.35
N ALA A 223 -6.22 0.52 -26.77
CA ALA A 223 -6.30 0.96 -28.14
C ALA A 223 -5.39 0.15 -29.08
N LEU A 224 -4.24 -0.35 -28.58
CA LEU A 224 -3.32 -1.18 -29.36
C LEU A 224 -3.96 -2.49 -29.85
N LYS A 225 -5.02 -2.97 -29.21
CA LYS A 225 -5.76 -4.17 -29.65
C LYS A 225 -6.63 -3.91 -30.88
N PHE A 226 -7.03 -2.65 -31.08
CA PHE A 226 -7.88 -2.22 -32.20
C PHE A 226 -7.08 -1.63 -33.34
N PHE A 227 -5.88 -1.12 -33.06
CA PHE A 227 -4.96 -0.68 -34.08
C PHE A 227 -4.38 -1.88 -34.85
N ILE A 228 -4.46 -1.82 -36.18
CA ILE A 228 -3.96 -2.87 -37.07
C ILE A 228 -2.91 -2.25 -38.00
N GLY A 229 -1.89 -3.04 -38.35
CA GLY A 229 -0.90 -2.68 -39.35
C GLY A 229 -0.17 -1.38 -39.03
N GLY A 230 -0.15 -0.45 -40.00
CA GLY A 230 0.59 0.81 -39.90
C GLY A 230 0.12 1.71 -38.75
N ALA A 231 -1.17 1.67 -38.37
CA ALA A 231 -1.67 2.45 -37.24
C ALA A 231 -0.99 2.03 -35.93
N LYS A 232 -0.95 0.72 -35.68
CA LYS A 232 -0.33 0.16 -34.48
C LYS A 232 1.16 0.50 -34.43
N GLN A 233 1.86 0.32 -35.56
CA GLN A 233 3.27 0.63 -35.67
C GLN A 233 3.57 2.11 -35.39
N SER A 234 2.80 3.04 -35.97
CA SER A 234 2.98 4.48 -35.74
C SER A 234 2.85 4.86 -34.26
N PHE A 235 1.84 4.32 -33.57
CA PHE A 235 1.66 4.57 -32.13
C PHE A 235 2.76 3.93 -31.27
N GLU A 236 3.22 2.72 -31.59
CA GLU A 236 4.33 2.06 -30.89
C GLU A 236 5.65 2.81 -31.08
N GLU A 237 5.97 3.23 -32.32
CA GLU A 237 7.17 4.03 -32.62
C GLU A 237 7.12 5.39 -31.94
N PHE A 238 5.95 6.04 -31.91
CA PHE A 238 5.76 7.29 -31.18
C PHE A 238 5.96 7.10 -29.66
N ALA A 239 5.44 6.01 -29.08
CA ALA A 239 5.59 5.72 -27.66
C ALA A 239 7.06 5.58 -27.24
N ILE A 240 7.89 4.95 -28.07
CA ILE A 240 9.33 4.84 -27.82
C ILE A 240 9.99 6.22 -27.69
N LYS A 241 9.53 7.22 -28.45
CA LYS A 241 10.06 8.58 -28.41
C LYS A 241 9.63 9.37 -27.17
N LEU A 242 8.55 8.96 -26.50
CA LEU A 242 8.11 9.58 -25.24
C LEU A 242 9.03 9.23 -24.06
N VAL A 243 9.86 8.22 -24.21
CA VAL A 243 10.73 7.70 -23.14
C VAL A 243 12.23 7.83 -23.43
N ASN A 244 12.61 8.41 -24.58
CA ASN A 244 13.99 8.57 -25.08
C ASN A 244 14.47 10.03 -25.25
#